data_AF-A0AAV6GFZ8-F1
#
_entry.id   AF-A0AAV6GFZ8-F1
#
_cell.length_a   1.000
_cell.length_b   1.000
_cell.length_c   1.000
_cell.angle_alpha   90.00
_cell.angle_beta   90.00
_cell.angle_gamma   90.00
#
_symmetry.space_group_name_H-M   'P 1'
#
loop_
_entity.id
_entity.type
_entity.pdbx_description
1 polymer ?
#
loop_
_entity_poly.entity_id
_entity_poly.type
_entity_poly.pdbx_seq_one_letter_code
_entity_poly.pdbx_strand_id
1 'polypeptide(L)'
;MSSFRYWMSGKPDNYGGEEGCTAIDMSNGGLWDDLSCNNNLPFICLGEGKKQIVQVTFSSVGDLRLNDLSVAILEQIKSKLIASGLPPDIRLTWRRQSDGRLFRPRQ
;
A
#
# COMPACT_ATOMS: atom_id res chain seq x y z
N MET A 1 1.36 15.21 -19.86
CA MET A 1 0.48 15.68 -18.77
C MET A 1 -0.93 15.18 -19.04
N SER A 2 -1.59 14.55 -18.06
CA SER A 2 -2.94 14.02 -18.23
C SER A 2 -3.97 15.16 -18.29
N SER A 3 -4.85 15.13 -19.29
CA SER A 3 -5.96 16.05 -19.49
C SER A 3 -7.27 15.57 -18.88
N PHE A 4 -7.28 14.45 -18.16
CA PHE A 4 -8.51 13.94 -17.57
C PHE A 4 -9.09 14.95 -16.58
N ARG A 5 -10.39 15.23 -16.72
CA ARG A 5 -11.19 16.09 -15.86
C ARG A 5 -12.53 15.40 -15.66
N TYR A 6 -13.05 15.41 -14.45
CA TYR A 6 -14.32 14.75 -14.11
C TYR A 6 -15.22 15.68 -13.30
N TRP A 7 -15.26 16.96 -13.67
CA TRP A 7 -16.03 17.99 -13.00
C TRP A 7 -17.53 17.79 -13.13
N MET A 8 -18.25 18.14 -12.07
CA MET A 8 -19.69 18.35 -12.13
C MET A 8 -20.01 19.48 -13.12
N SER A 9 -21.17 19.39 -13.77
CA SER A 9 -21.63 20.44 -14.68
C SER A 9 -21.64 21.80 -13.97
N GLY A 10 -20.94 22.79 -14.54
CA GLY A 10 -20.83 24.14 -13.99
C GLY A 10 -19.61 24.35 -13.09
N LYS A 11 -18.86 23.31 -12.75
CA LYS A 11 -17.63 23.40 -11.95
C LYS A 11 -16.36 23.28 -12.81
N PRO A 12 -15.22 23.86 -12.39
CA PRO A 12 -15.07 24.72 -11.22
C PRO A 12 -15.65 26.12 -11.46
N ASP A 13 -16.30 26.72 -10.45
CA ASP A 13 -16.91 28.06 -10.53
C ASP A 13 -16.28 29.09 -9.58
N ASN A 14 -15.40 28.65 -8.68
CA ASN A 14 -14.69 29.47 -7.71
C ASN A 14 -15.61 30.42 -6.91
N TYR A 15 -16.67 29.87 -6.31
CA TYR A 15 -17.68 30.67 -5.62
C TYR A 15 -17.06 31.53 -4.52
N GLY A 16 -17.37 32.83 -4.53
CA GLY A 16 -16.82 33.80 -3.57
C GLY A 16 -15.31 34.06 -3.70
N GLY A 17 -14.62 33.42 -4.66
CA GLY A 17 -13.18 33.55 -4.85
C GLY A 17 -12.33 32.71 -3.87
N GLU A 18 -12.93 31.75 -3.16
CA GLU A 18 -12.27 31.01 -2.07
C GLU A 18 -12.20 29.49 -2.30
N GLU A 19 -12.64 28.97 -3.45
CA GLU A 19 -12.72 27.52 -3.72
C GLU A 19 -11.47 27.00 -4.46
N GLY A 20 -10.37 26.89 -3.71
CA GLY A 20 -9.08 26.46 -4.25
C GLY A 20 -8.82 24.94 -4.24
N CYS A 21 -9.71 24.13 -3.65
CA CYS A 21 -9.49 22.71 -3.44
C CYS A 21 -10.53 21.86 -4.16
N THR A 22 -10.16 20.66 -4.62
CA THR A 22 -11.07 19.72 -5.30
C THR A 22 -11.55 18.64 -4.36
N ALA A 23 -12.85 18.40 -4.33
CA ALA A 23 -13.46 17.27 -3.64
C ALA A 23 -14.24 16.39 -4.63
N ILE A 24 -14.41 15.12 -4.27
CA ILE A 24 -15.28 14.19 -4.99
C ILE A 24 -16.65 14.24 -4.32
N ASP A 25 -17.68 14.58 -5.09
CA ASP A 25 -19.06 14.49 -4.63
C ASP A 25 -19.62 13.09 -4.91
N MET A 26 -19.67 12.28 -3.84
CA MET A 26 -20.19 10.91 -3.88
C MET A 26 -21.68 10.84 -4.18
N SER A 27 -22.44 11.91 -3.93
CA SER A 27 -23.87 11.97 -4.26
C SER A 27 -24.11 12.20 -5.75
N ASN A 28 -23.13 12.81 -6.44
CA ASN A 28 -23.16 13.10 -7.87
C ASN A 28 -22.27 12.12 -8.66
N GLY A 29 -22.29 10.84 -8.31
CA GLY A 29 -21.59 9.79 -9.05
C GLY A 29 -20.07 9.91 -9.03
N GLY A 30 -19.52 10.65 -8.05
CA GLY A 30 -18.08 10.88 -7.91
C GLY A 30 -17.54 12.01 -8.80
N LEU A 31 -18.42 12.85 -9.36
CA LEU A 31 -18.02 14.07 -10.06
C LEU A 31 -17.29 15.02 -9.12
N TRP A 32 -16.41 15.85 -9.67
CA TRP A 32 -15.58 16.76 -8.91
C TRP A 32 -16.27 18.09 -8.69
N ASP A 33 -16.04 18.67 -7.52
CA ASP A 33 -16.48 20.00 -7.13
C ASP A 33 -15.28 20.78 -6.59
N ASP A 34 -15.18 22.06 -6.92
CA ASP A 34 -14.25 22.98 -6.27
C ASP A 34 -14.91 23.56 -5.03
N LEU A 35 -14.21 23.46 -3.91
CA LEU A 35 -14.70 23.87 -2.60
C LEU A 35 -13.61 24.64 -1.87
N SER A 36 -14.02 25.37 -0.82
CA SER A 36 -13.06 26.01 0.09
C SER A 36 -12.13 24.97 0.70
N CYS A 37 -10.82 25.24 0.66
CA CYS A 37 -9.81 24.39 1.27
C CYS A 37 -9.95 24.28 2.81
N ASN A 38 -10.72 25.18 3.43
CA ASN A 38 -10.98 25.19 4.86
C ASN A 38 -12.11 24.22 5.27
N ASN A 39 -12.75 23.57 4.30
CA ASN A 39 -13.81 22.59 4.58
C ASN A 39 -13.21 21.30 5.15
N ASN A 40 -13.67 20.90 6.34
CA ASN A 40 -13.30 19.62 6.95
C ASN A 40 -14.10 18.48 6.33
N LEU A 41 -13.50 17.79 5.36
CA LEU A 41 -14.11 16.68 4.62
C LEU A 41 -13.29 15.38 4.76
N PRO A 42 -13.91 14.20 4.62
CA PRO A 42 -13.18 12.96 4.41
C PRO A 42 -12.28 13.05 3.17
N PHE A 43 -11.12 12.38 3.20
CA PHE A 43 -10.14 12.45 2.11
C PHE A 43 -9.61 11.06 1.72
N ILE A 44 -9.12 10.95 0.49
CA ILE A 44 -8.51 9.73 -0.04
C ILE A 44 -7.00 9.92 -0.06
N CYS A 45 -6.27 9.02 0.59
CA CYS A 45 -4.82 8.93 0.49
C CYS A 45 -4.42 8.04 -0.68
N LEU A 46 -3.77 8.60 -1.70
CA LEU A 46 -3.07 7.81 -2.70
C LEU A 46 -1.59 7.75 -2.34
N GLY A 47 -1.18 6.68 -1.68
CA GLY A 47 0.21 6.36 -1.43
C GLY A 47 0.64 5.17 -2.27
N GLU A 48 1.78 5.26 -2.95
CA GLU A 48 2.45 4.05 -3.45
C GLU A 48 3.10 3.33 -2.28
N GLY A 49 2.61 2.13 -1.96
CA GLY A 49 3.30 1.26 -1.01
C GLY A 49 4.68 0.89 -1.56
N LYS A 50 5.76 1.38 -0.94
CA LYS A 50 7.12 1.01 -1.32
C LYS A 50 7.36 -0.46 -0.98
N LYS A 51 7.40 -1.32 -2.00
CA LYS A 51 7.77 -2.73 -1.85
C LYS A 51 9.28 -2.83 -1.66
N GLN A 52 9.70 -3.21 -0.46
CA GLN A 52 11.10 -3.55 -0.18
C GLN A 52 11.28 -5.07 -0.27
N ILE A 53 12.34 -5.50 -0.93
CA ILE A 53 12.67 -6.93 -1.10
C ILE A 53 13.96 -7.17 -0.33
N VAL A 54 13.91 -8.09 0.63
CA VAL A 54 15.05 -8.47 1.46
C VAL A 54 15.40 -9.92 1.15
N GLN A 55 16.66 -10.17 0.80
CA GLN A 55 17.17 -11.53 0.67
C GLN A 55 17.61 -12.02 2.05
N VAL A 56 17.08 -13.17 2.45
CA VAL A 56 17.37 -13.81 3.74
C VAL A 56 18.00 -15.17 3.49
N THR A 57 19.02 -15.50 4.29
CA THR A 57 19.66 -16.82 4.27
C THR A 57 19.35 -17.50 5.59
N PHE A 58 18.94 -18.77 5.52
CA PHE A 58 18.66 -19.59 6.69
C PHE A 58 19.60 -20.77 6.70
N SER A 59 20.04 -21.15 7.90
CA SER A 59 20.81 -22.37 8.14
C SER A 59 19.98 -23.25 9.07
N SER A 60 19.70 -24.48 8.67
CA SER A 60 19.10 -25.50 9.52
C SER A 60 20.12 -26.57 9.88
N VAL A 61 20.00 -27.11 11.10
CA VAL A 61 20.72 -28.31 11.49
C VAL A 61 19.86 -29.50 11.06
N GLY A 62 20.19 -30.13 9.93
CA GLY A 62 19.46 -31.26 9.35
C GLY A 62 18.57 -30.91 8.15
N ASP A 63 17.99 -31.95 7.55
CA ASP A 63 17.08 -31.87 6.40
C ASP A 63 15.67 -31.43 6.82
N LEU A 64 15.57 -30.18 7.29
CA LEU A 64 14.27 -29.56 7.52
C LEU A 64 13.68 -29.12 6.18
N ARG A 65 12.46 -29.58 5.90
CA ARG A 65 11.66 -29.09 4.77
C ARG A 65 11.20 -27.66 5.06
N LEU A 66 12.09 -26.67 4.86
CA LEU A 66 11.84 -25.26 5.17
C LEU A 66 10.57 -24.71 4.48
N ASN A 67 10.18 -25.25 3.33
CA ASN A 67 8.94 -24.89 2.66
C ASN A 67 7.70 -25.16 3.55
N ASP A 68 7.69 -26.26 4.29
CA ASP A 68 6.59 -26.63 5.21
C ASP A 68 6.54 -25.69 6.42
N LEU A 69 7.69 -25.12 6.81
CA LEU A 69 7.83 -24.19 7.93
C LEU A 69 7.69 -22.72 7.52
N SER A 70 7.42 -22.44 6.25
CA SER A 70 7.43 -21.09 5.68
C SER A 70 6.51 -20.11 6.41
N VAL A 71 5.35 -20.56 6.89
CA VAL A 71 4.41 -19.73 7.66
C VAL A 71 5.01 -19.35 9.02
N ALA A 72 5.52 -20.34 9.76
CA ALA A 72 6.13 -20.11 11.07
C ALA A 72 7.37 -19.19 10.98
N ILE A 73 8.20 -19.37 9.95
CA ILE A 73 9.35 -18.51 9.68
C ILE A 73 8.89 -17.07 9.39
N LEU A 74 7.85 -16.88 8.57
CA LEU A 74 7.35 -15.56 8.22
C LEU A 74 6.80 -14.82 9.44
N GLU A 75 6.08 -15.51 10.32
CA GLU A 75 5.58 -14.93 11.58
C GLU A 75 6.73 -14.53 12.52
N GLN A 76 7.78 -15.36 12.62
CA GLN A 76 8.94 -15.01 13.43
C GLN A 76 9.67 -13.77 12.88
N ILE A 77 9.80 -13.64 11.56
CA ILE A 77 10.36 -12.45 10.92
C ILE A 77 9.48 -11.22 11.21
N LYS A 78 8.16 -11.37 11.07
CA LYS A 78 7.20 -10.29 11.34
C LYS A 78 7.35 -9.76 12.76
N SER A 79 7.37 -10.65 13.74
CA SER A 79 7.53 -10.28 15.16
C SER A 79 8.82 -9.49 15.41
N LYS A 80 9.96 -9.95 14.85
CA LYS A 80 11.25 -9.26 15.01
C LYS A 80 11.26 -7.88 14.35
N LEU A 81 10.66 -7.72 13.17
CA LEU A 81 10.60 -6.43 12.48
C LEU A 81 9.72 -5.43 13.24
N ILE A 82 8.58 -5.87 13.78
CA ILE A 82 7.72 -5.02 14.62
C ILE A 82 8.47 -4.58 15.88
N ALA A 83 9.16 -5.51 16.56
CA ALA A 83 10.01 -5.19 17.71
C ALA A 83 11.16 -4.22 17.37
N SER A 84 11.57 -4.16 16.09
CA SER A 84 12.59 -3.24 15.59
C SER A 84 12.03 -1.89 15.13
N GLY A 85 10.74 -1.62 15.33
CA GLY A 85 10.10 -0.32 15.07
C GLY A 85 9.30 -0.22 13.77
N LEU A 86 9.07 -1.33 13.06
CA LEU A 86 8.16 -1.31 11.90
C LEU A 86 6.68 -1.32 12.33
N PRO A 87 5.78 -0.71 11.55
CA PRO A 87 4.35 -0.69 11.87
C PRO A 87 3.73 -2.08 12.05
N PRO A 88 2.75 -2.24 12.97
CA PRO A 88 2.13 -3.54 13.26
C PRO A 88 1.32 -4.11 12.09
N ASP A 89 0.86 -3.25 11.19
CA ASP A 89 0.11 -3.56 9.98
C ASP A 89 1.01 -3.90 8.77
N ILE A 90 2.31 -4.08 8.99
CA ILE A 90 3.24 -4.50 7.93
C ILE A 90 2.78 -5.79 7.24
N ARG A 91 2.69 -5.73 5.91
CA ARG A 91 2.37 -6.87 5.06
C ARG A 91 3.64 -7.55 4.55
N LEU A 92 3.96 -8.72 5.09
CA LEU A 92 5.07 -9.56 4.66
C LEU A 92 4.57 -10.73 3.81
N THR A 93 5.30 -11.05 2.74
CA THR A 93 4.99 -12.20 1.87
C THR A 93 6.28 -12.82 1.35
N TRP A 94 6.27 -14.13 1.11
CA TRP A 94 7.34 -14.79 0.40
C TRP A 94 7.26 -14.50 -1.10
N ARG A 95 8.43 -14.27 -1.72
CA ARG A 95 8.54 -14.27 -3.18
C ARG A 95 8.54 -15.71 -3.68
N ARG A 96 7.47 -16.11 -4.36
CA ARG A 96 7.45 -17.38 -5.11
C ARG A 96 8.33 -17.27 -6.35
N GLN A 97 9.12 -18.30 -6.60
CA GLN A 97 9.94 -18.41 -7.81
C GLN A 97 9.15 -19.11 -8.92
N SER A 98 9.70 -19.11 -10.15
CA SER A 98 9.08 -19.75 -11.31
C SER A 98 8.89 -21.26 -11.13
N ASP A 99 9.73 -21.90 -10.33
CA ASP A 99 9.67 -23.32 -9.98
C ASP A 99 8.71 -23.65 -8.81
N GLY A 100 8.01 -22.63 -8.27
CA GLY A 100 7.10 -22.77 -7.13
C GLY A 100 7.78 -22.95 -5.77
N ARG A 101 9.11 -23.05 -5.69
CA ARG A 101 9.86 -23.16 -4.42
C ARG A 101 10.00 -21.79 -3.77
N LEU A 102 10.01 -21.78 -2.43
CA LEU A 102 10.26 -20.57 -1.63
C LEU A 102 11.74 -20.45 -1.30
N PHE A 103 12.35 -21.54 -0.82
CA PHE A 103 13.75 -21.60 -0.43
C PHE A 103 14.59 -22.37 -1.46
N ARG A 104 15.79 -21.88 -1.74
CA ARG A 104 16.81 -22.58 -2.52
C ARG A 104 18.00 -22.93 -1.62
N PRO A 105 18.51 -24.17 -1.66
CA PRO A 105 19.80 -24.49 -1.05
C PRO A 105 20.89 -23.60 -1.66
N ARG A 106 21.87 -23.21 -0.84
CA ARG A 106 23.10 -22.63 -1.38
C ARG A 106 23.81 -23.70 -2.20
N GLN A 107 24.19 -23.37 -3.44
CA GLN A 107 25.17 -24.15 -4.21
C GLN A 107 26.55 -24.01 -3.57
#